data_AF-A0AAW5U2V9-F1
#
_entry.id   AF-A0AAW5U2V9-F1
#
_cell.length_a   1.000
_cell.length_b   1.000
_cell.length_c   1.000
_cell.angle_alpha   90.00
_cell.angle_beta   90.00
_cell.angle_gamma   90.00
#
_symmetry.space_group_name_H-M   'P 1'
#
loop_
_entity.id
_entity.type
_entity.pdbx_description
1 polymer ?
#
loop_
_entity_poly.entity_id
_entity_poly.type
_entity_poly.pdbx_seq_one_letter_code
_entity_poly.pdbx_strand_id
1 'polypeptide(L)'
;MKKILYFVAVLAAASFITTTGTSCKFAPDQHDGDTVAASEFYPIDTSAAHAKKMAKIAAIKNGKDSVGIYYVGSNSTKDLIELVSYPSRRDTMMYSKTRHIKVKGNADINHVVRVDFYLLNGKDSLVKYVEEVELKTNH
;
A
#
# COMPACT_ATOMS: atom_id res chain seq x y z
N MET A 1 54.25 -12.37 71.17
CA MET A 1 53.67 -12.25 69.82
C MET A 1 52.73 -13.42 69.44
N LYS A 2 51.93 -13.95 70.38
CA LYS A 2 51.06 -15.12 70.12
C LYS A 2 49.60 -14.72 69.81
N LYS A 3 49.14 -13.54 70.27
CA LYS A 3 47.77 -13.04 70.05
C LYS A 3 47.52 -12.53 68.62
N ILE A 4 48.56 -12.02 67.95
CA ILE A 4 48.48 -11.50 66.58
C ILE A 4 48.32 -12.62 65.55
N LEU A 5 48.94 -13.78 65.80
CA LEU A 5 48.84 -14.95 64.91
C LEU A 5 47.43 -15.52 64.82
N TYR A 6 46.64 -15.46 65.90
CA TYR A 6 45.23 -15.90 65.88
C TYR A 6 44.33 -14.99 65.05
N PHE A 7 44.59 -13.68 65.05
CA PHE A 7 43.82 -12.74 64.21
C PHE A 7 44.06 -12.96 62.72
N VAL A 8 45.30 -13.27 62.32
CA VAL A 8 45.63 -13.58 60.91
C VAL A 8 45.00 -14.90 60.48
N ALA A 9 44.98 -15.91 61.35
CA ALA A 9 44.35 -17.20 61.05
C ALA A 9 42.82 -17.09 60.87
N VAL A 10 42.15 -16.24 61.66
CA VAL A 10 40.70 -16.01 61.54
C VAL A 10 40.36 -15.22 60.27
N LEU A 11 41.18 -14.24 59.88
CA LEU A 11 41.00 -13.50 58.63
C LEU A 11 41.21 -14.39 57.39
N ALA A 12 42.19 -15.29 57.42
CA ALA A 12 42.44 -16.23 56.32
C ALA A 12 41.32 -17.28 56.19
N ALA A 13 40.75 -17.76 57.30
CA ALA A 13 39.64 -18.71 57.30
C ALA A 13 38.33 -18.07 56.78
N ALA A 14 38.07 -16.80 57.09
CA ALA A 14 36.88 -16.09 56.61
C ALA A 14 36.90 -15.82 55.10
N SER A 15 38.09 -15.61 54.50
CA SER A 15 38.23 -15.39 53.06
C SER A 15 38.05 -16.64 52.19
N PHE A 16 38.25 -17.84 52.76
CA PHE A 16 38.04 -19.11 52.05
C PHE A 16 36.56 -19.52 51.96
N ILE A 17 35.73 -19.09 52.92
CA ILE A 17 34.31 -19.48 52.96
C ILE A 17 33.48 -18.66 51.95
N THR A 18 33.91 -17.44 51.60
CA THR A 18 33.13 -16.54 50.72
C THR A 18 33.38 -16.74 49.23
N THR A 19 34.37 -17.54 48.82
CA THR A 19 34.76 -17.71 47.40
C THR A 19 34.16 -18.93 46.71
N THR A 20 33.48 -19.85 47.42
CA THR A 20 32.88 -21.06 46.83
C THR A 20 31.35 -20.99 46.64
N GLY A 21 30.75 -19.80 46.76
CA GLY A 21 29.29 -19.63 46.86
C GLY A 21 28.54 -19.18 45.61
N THR A 22 29.18 -18.98 44.46
CA THR A 22 28.50 -18.50 43.24
C THR A 22 28.85 -19.33 42.01
N SER A 23 28.69 -20.65 42.08
CA SER A 23 28.53 -21.41 40.84
C SER A 23 27.15 -21.10 40.28
N CYS A 24 27.06 -20.25 39.26
CA CYS A 24 25.86 -20.16 38.43
C CYS A 24 25.58 -21.56 37.90
N LYS A 25 24.60 -22.27 38.46
CA LYS A 25 24.05 -23.42 37.75
C LYS A 25 23.43 -22.85 36.49
N PHE A 26 24.03 -23.16 35.34
CA PHE A 26 23.37 -22.91 34.05
C PHE A 26 21.98 -23.55 34.11
N ALA A 27 20.95 -22.78 33.72
CA ALA A 27 19.61 -23.30 33.57
C ALA A 27 19.66 -24.51 32.62
N PRO A 28 18.92 -25.59 32.90
CA PRO A 28 18.88 -26.74 31.99
C PRO A 28 18.46 -26.29 30.60
N ASP A 29 19.09 -26.86 29.58
CA ASP A 29 18.80 -26.55 28.17
C ASP A 29 17.33 -26.88 27.88
N GLN A 30 16.53 -25.85 27.58
CA GLN A 30 15.10 -25.98 27.39
C GLN A 30 14.85 -26.31 25.91
N HIS A 31 14.82 -27.60 25.61
CA HIS A 31 14.51 -28.10 24.28
C HIS A 31 12.98 -28.10 24.11
N ASP A 32 12.42 -26.92 23.87
CA ASP A 32 11.00 -26.74 23.53
C ASP A 32 10.75 -27.44 22.18
N GLY A 33 10.40 -28.72 22.26
CA GLY A 33 10.20 -29.60 21.12
C GLY A 33 9.19 -29.03 20.13
N ASP A 34 9.50 -29.26 18.85
CA ASP A 34 8.65 -29.07 17.67
C ASP A 34 8.02 -27.66 17.54
N THR A 35 8.89 -26.65 17.55
CA THR A 35 8.49 -25.35 17.01
C THR A 35 8.57 -25.42 15.49
N VAL A 36 7.41 -25.32 14.84
CA VAL A 36 7.31 -25.15 13.39
C VAL A 36 8.24 -24.02 12.94
N ALA A 37 8.96 -24.24 11.84
CA ALA A 37 9.95 -23.29 11.35
C ALA A 37 9.30 -21.91 11.23
N ALA A 38 9.95 -20.86 11.75
CA ALA A 38 9.40 -19.50 11.74
C ALA A 38 8.97 -19.03 10.32
N SER A 39 9.56 -19.61 9.27
CA SER A 39 9.15 -19.48 7.86
C SER A 39 7.69 -19.81 7.56
N GLU A 40 7.05 -20.70 8.34
CA GLU A 40 5.64 -21.06 8.18
C GLU A 40 4.68 -20.03 8.80
N PHE A 41 5.19 -19.15 9.67
CA PHE A 41 4.41 -18.14 10.37
C PHE A 41 4.61 -16.71 9.82
N TYR A 42 5.55 -16.50 8.89
CA TYR A 42 5.72 -15.19 8.27
C TYR A 42 4.63 -14.94 7.22
N PRO A 43 3.91 -13.79 7.31
CA PRO A 43 2.98 -13.41 6.27
C PRO A 43 3.71 -13.20 4.94
N ILE A 44 3.02 -13.46 3.83
CA ILE A 44 3.53 -13.22 2.47
C ILE A 44 4.09 -11.79 2.40
N ASP A 45 5.38 -11.65 2.05
CA ASP A 45 6.00 -10.34 1.90
C ASP A 45 5.41 -9.61 0.69
N THR A 46 4.49 -8.69 0.96
CA THR A 46 3.81 -7.88 -0.05
C THR A 46 4.52 -6.54 -0.31
N SER A 47 5.67 -6.28 0.32
CA SER A 47 6.38 -5.00 0.23
C SER A 47 6.73 -4.61 -1.21
N ALA A 48 7.21 -5.55 -2.02
CA ALA A 48 7.55 -5.31 -3.42
C ALA A 48 6.32 -4.99 -4.28
N ALA A 49 5.19 -5.68 -4.05
CA ALA A 49 3.93 -5.41 -4.76
C ALA A 49 3.36 -4.04 -4.35
N HIS A 50 3.43 -3.71 -3.06
CA HIS A 50 3.03 -2.41 -2.52
C HIS A 50 3.90 -1.29 -3.11
N ALA A 51 5.23 -1.46 -3.14
CA ALA A 51 6.16 -0.48 -3.72
C ALA A 51 5.87 -0.23 -5.21
N LYS A 52 5.63 -1.30 -6.01
CA LYS A 52 5.23 -1.16 -7.42
C LYS A 52 3.91 -0.41 -7.58
N LYS A 53 2.92 -0.67 -6.71
CA LYS A 53 1.63 0.04 -6.71
C LYS A 53 1.81 1.52 -6.37
N MET A 54 2.61 1.83 -5.35
CA MET A 54 2.90 3.22 -4.95
C MET A 54 3.66 3.98 -6.03
N ALA A 55 4.61 3.33 -6.72
CA ALA A 55 5.32 3.93 -7.85
C ALA A 55 4.38 4.28 -9.01
N LYS A 56 3.42 3.40 -9.35
CA LYS A 56 2.40 3.70 -10.36
C LYS A 56 1.50 4.86 -9.95
N ILE A 57 1.07 4.91 -8.69
CA ILE A 57 0.25 6.02 -8.17
C ILE A 57 1.04 7.34 -8.22
N ALA A 58 2.33 7.33 -7.84
CA ALA A 58 3.18 8.51 -7.91
C ALA A 58 3.37 9.01 -9.35
N ALA A 59 3.57 8.10 -10.31
CA ALA A 59 3.66 8.44 -11.72
C ALA A 59 2.37 9.08 -12.26
N ILE A 60 1.21 8.57 -11.86
CA ILE A 60 -0.10 9.13 -12.24
C ILE A 60 -0.32 10.50 -11.58
N LYS A 61 0.01 10.65 -10.30
CA LYS A 61 -0.14 11.90 -9.55
C LYS A 61 0.70 13.05 -10.13
N ASN A 62 1.88 12.72 -10.65
CA ASN A 62 2.79 13.69 -11.27
C ASN A 62 2.55 13.86 -12.78
N GLY A 63 1.69 13.01 -13.37
CA GLY A 63 1.32 13.10 -14.78
C GLY A 63 0.40 14.28 -15.07
N LYS A 64 0.51 14.83 -16.28
CA LYS A 64 -0.47 15.80 -16.80
C LYS A 64 -1.71 15.06 -17.28
N ASP A 65 -2.87 15.66 -17.04
CA ASP A 65 -4.13 15.10 -17.50
C ASP A 65 -4.28 15.26 -19.02
N SER A 66 -4.87 14.23 -19.63
CA SER A 66 -5.18 14.18 -21.05
C SER A 66 -6.50 14.88 -21.32
N VAL A 67 -6.55 15.65 -22.41
CA VAL A 67 -7.79 16.31 -22.86
C VAL A 67 -8.58 15.38 -23.75
N GLY A 68 -9.90 15.31 -23.53
CA GLY A 68 -10.81 14.50 -24.35
C GLY A 68 -10.83 13.00 -24.00
N ILE A 69 -10.07 12.57 -23.00
CA ILE A 69 -10.08 11.20 -22.46
C ILE A 69 -10.40 11.26 -20.98
N TYR A 70 -11.38 10.47 -20.56
CA TYR A 70 -11.92 10.52 -19.20
C TYR A 70 -12.23 9.12 -18.69
N TYR A 71 -12.25 8.96 -17.37
CA TYR A 71 -12.94 7.83 -16.75
C TYR A 71 -14.43 8.16 -16.63
N VAL A 72 -15.28 7.15 -16.82
CA VAL A 72 -16.70 7.26 -16.50
C VAL A 72 -16.87 7.19 -14.98
N GLY A 73 -17.38 8.26 -14.38
CA GLY A 73 -17.62 8.37 -12.94
C GLY A 73 -18.85 7.59 -12.48
N SER A 74 -18.91 7.27 -11.19
CA SER A 74 -19.96 6.47 -10.56
C SER A 74 -21.31 7.17 -10.47
N ASN A 75 -21.34 8.50 -10.53
CA ASN A 75 -22.57 9.30 -10.54
C ASN A 75 -23.17 9.41 -11.96
N SER A 76 -22.62 8.69 -12.93
CA SER A 76 -23.20 8.59 -14.27
C SER A 76 -24.56 7.89 -14.23
N THR A 77 -25.57 8.53 -14.82
CA THR A 77 -26.92 7.99 -14.94
C THR A 77 -27.28 7.78 -16.41
N LYS A 78 -28.54 7.47 -16.70
CA LYS A 78 -29.02 7.36 -18.08
C LYS A 78 -28.93 8.68 -18.84
N ASP A 79 -29.17 9.80 -18.17
CA ASP A 79 -29.28 11.12 -18.80
C ASP A 79 -28.03 11.99 -18.57
N LEU A 80 -27.26 11.71 -17.52
CA LEU A 80 -26.05 12.45 -17.18
C LEU A 80 -24.83 11.52 -17.27
N ILE A 81 -23.68 12.07 -17.65
CA ILE A 81 -22.39 11.39 -17.57
C ILE A 81 -21.46 12.20 -16.68
N GLU A 82 -20.82 11.49 -15.75
CA GLU A 82 -19.72 12.01 -14.95
C GLU A 82 -18.42 11.68 -15.67
N LEU A 83 -17.68 12.71 -16.08
CA LEU A 83 -16.37 12.59 -16.70
C LEU A 83 -15.31 12.95 -15.68
N VAL A 84 -14.47 11.97 -15.36
CA VAL A 84 -13.38 12.11 -14.40
C VAL A 84 -12.07 12.18 -15.18
N SER A 85 -11.23 13.16 -14.86
CA SER A 85 -9.93 13.38 -15.50
C SER A 85 -9.08 12.11 -15.59
N TYR A 86 -8.49 11.89 -16.77
CA TYR A 86 -7.53 10.81 -17.00
C TYR A 86 -6.11 11.39 -17.14
N PRO A 87 -5.07 10.82 -16.49
CA PRO A 87 -5.11 9.66 -15.61
C PRO A 87 -5.34 10.01 -14.13
N SER A 88 -5.29 11.29 -13.74
CA SER A 88 -5.13 11.66 -12.31
C SER A 88 -6.38 11.47 -11.45
N ARG A 89 -7.57 11.41 -12.05
CA ARG A 89 -8.87 11.30 -11.36
C ARG A 89 -9.12 12.38 -10.30
N ARG A 90 -8.59 13.58 -10.52
CA ARG A 90 -8.73 14.72 -9.60
C ARG A 90 -9.96 15.55 -9.92
N ASP A 91 -10.08 15.95 -11.18
CA ASP A 91 -11.16 16.79 -11.66
C ASP A 91 -12.30 15.92 -12.17
N THR A 92 -13.52 16.37 -11.88
CA THR A 92 -14.77 15.71 -12.27
C THR A 92 -15.69 16.73 -12.90
N MET A 93 -16.33 16.36 -14.00
CA MET A 93 -17.24 17.19 -14.76
C MET A 93 -18.53 16.43 -15.02
N MET A 94 -19.67 17.11 -14.90
CA MET A 94 -20.97 16.53 -15.19
C MET A 94 -21.52 17.11 -16.49
N TYR A 95 -21.92 16.23 -17.40
CA TYR A 95 -22.53 16.63 -18.66
C TYR A 95 -23.82 15.86 -18.92
N SER A 96 -24.78 16.51 -19.57
CA SER A 96 -25.99 15.82 -20.04
C SER A 96 -25.69 15.07 -21.34
N LYS A 97 -26.26 13.87 -21.46
CA LYS A 97 -26.18 13.04 -22.67
C LYS A 97 -27.24 13.48 -23.66
N THR A 98 -26.93 13.34 -24.94
CA THR A 98 -27.97 13.46 -25.97
C THR A 98 -28.93 12.29 -25.92
N ARG A 99 -30.17 12.53 -26.33
CA ARG A 99 -31.24 11.51 -26.35
C ARG A 99 -30.85 10.27 -27.15
N HIS A 100 -30.09 10.46 -28.23
CA HIS A 100 -29.55 9.40 -29.09
C HIS A 100 -28.02 9.44 -29.07
N ILE A 101 -27.46 9.21 -27.88
CA ILE A 101 -26.03 9.04 -27.71
C ILE A 101 -25.54 7.80 -28.45
N LYS A 102 -24.45 7.94 -29.19
CA LYS A 102 -23.78 6.81 -29.83
C LYS A 102 -22.65 6.34 -28.93
N VAL A 103 -22.61 5.05 -28.62
CA VAL A 103 -21.57 4.43 -27.79
C VAL A 103 -20.86 3.37 -28.61
N LYS A 104 -19.54 3.36 -28.59
CA LYS A 104 -18.69 2.34 -29.22
C LYS A 104 -17.80 1.70 -28.16
N GLY A 105 -17.89 0.37 -28.04
CA GLY A 105 -17.21 -0.37 -26.96
C GLY A 105 -17.98 -0.27 -25.64
N ASN A 106 -17.25 -0.34 -24.53
CA ASN A 106 -17.79 -0.24 -23.18
C ASN A 106 -17.65 1.19 -22.59
N ALA A 107 -18.77 1.75 -22.16
CA ALA A 107 -18.85 3.04 -21.47
C ALA A 107 -19.43 2.92 -20.05
N ASP A 108 -19.25 1.76 -19.42
CA ASP A 108 -19.61 1.52 -18.03
C ASP A 108 -18.69 2.28 -17.07
N ILE A 109 -19.11 2.34 -15.81
CA ILE A 109 -18.39 3.02 -14.73
C ILE A 109 -16.94 2.51 -14.63
N ASN A 110 -16.00 3.43 -14.44
CA ASN A 110 -14.56 3.24 -14.37
C ASN A 110 -13.85 2.86 -15.69
N HIS A 111 -14.56 2.72 -16.81
CA HIS A 111 -13.93 2.56 -18.12
C HIS A 111 -13.35 3.89 -18.62
N VAL A 112 -12.28 3.80 -19.42
CA VAL A 112 -11.63 4.96 -20.04
C VAL A 112 -12.28 5.20 -21.38
N VAL A 113 -12.81 6.41 -21.57
CA VAL A 113 -13.57 6.77 -22.75
C VAL A 113 -13.08 8.07 -23.36
N ARG A 114 -13.20 8.17 -24.69
CA ARG A 114 -13.10 9.41 -25.45
C ARG A 114 -14.50 9.94 -25.71
N VAL A 115 -14.68 11.24 -25.50
CA VAL A 115 -16.00 11.87 -25.53
C VAL A 115 -16.03 13.01 -26.53
N ASP A 116 -17.04 13.01 -27.41
CA ASP A 116 -17.34 14.15 -28.29
C ASP A 116 -18.58 14.90 -27.81
N PHE A 117 -18.49 16.22 -27.84
CA PHE A 117 -19.53 17.13 -27.40
C PHE A 117 -20.26 17.77 -28.58
N TYR A 118 -21.54 18.06 -28.38
CA TYR A 118 -22.24 19.09 -29.13
C TYR A 118 -21.91 20.44 -28.53
N LEU A 119 -21.43 21.33 -29.39
CA LEU A 119 -21.16 22.71 -29.09
C LEU A 119 -22.44 23.52 -29.30
N LEU A 120 -23.00 24.04 -28.21
CA LEU A 120 -24.05 25.06 -28.28
C LEU A 120 -23.42 26.40 -27.96
N ASN A 121 -23.52 27.36 -28.89
CA ASN A 121 -22.91 28.69 -28.76
C ASN A 121 -21.40 28.67 -28.45
N GLY A 122 -20.68 27.69 -29.00
CA GLY A 122 -19.23 27.54 -28.80
C GLY A 122 -18.82 26.94 -27.45
N LYS A 123 -19.76 26.41 -26.64
CA LYS A 123 -19.47 25.72 -25.38
C LYS A 123 -19.94 24.26 -25.41
N ASP A 124 -19.15 23.39 -24.78
CA ASP A 124 -19.49 21.98 -24.61
C ASP A 124 -20.74 21.84 -23.76
N SER A 125 -21.85 21.46 -24.39
CA SER A 125 -23.16 21.40 -23.73
C SER A 125 -23.62 19.97 -23.51
N LEU A 126 -23.56 19.12 -24.54
CA LEU A 126 -24.14 17.78 -24.49
C LEU A 126 -23.19 16.73 -25.05
N VAL A 127 -23.16 15.55 -24.45
CA VAL A 127 -22.37 14.43 -24.97
C VAL A 127 -23.09 13.75 -26.13
N LYS A 128 -22.43 13.74 -27.29
CA LYS A 128 -22.90 13.15 -28.54
C LYS A 128 -22.46 11.71 -28.71
N TYR A 129 -21.18 11.46 -28.43
CA TYR A 129 -20.51 10.21 -28.76
C TYR A 129 -19.53 9.83 -27.66
N VAL A 130 -19.47 8.54 -27.36
CA VAL A 130 -18.56 7.96 -26.38
C VAL A 130 -17.90 6.74 -27.00
N GLU A 131 -16.58 6.68 -26.98
CA GLU A 131 -15.79 5.57 -27.48
C GLU A 131 -14.86 5.05 -26.39
N GLU A 132 -14.86 3.73 -26.17
CA GLU A 132 -13.89 3.11 -25.27
C GLU A 132 -12.47 3.23 -25.80
N VAL A 133 -11.55 3.61 -24.92
CA VAL A 133 -10.13 3.72 -25.24
C VAL A 133 -9.42 2.46 -24.71
N GLU A 134 -9.00 1.60 -25.62
CA GLU A 134 -8.11 0.49 -25.29
C GLU A 134 -6.69 1.00 -25.02
N LEU A 135 -6.29 0.99 -23.75
CA LEU A 135 -4.93 1.30 -23.36
C LEU A 135 -4.04 0.10 -23.64
N LYS A 136 -3.31 0.14 -24.76
CA LYS A 136 -2.28 -0.87 -25.06
C LYS A 136 -1.21 -0.83 -23.97
N THR A 137 -1.26 -1.80 -23.07
CA THR A 137 -0.17 -2.04 -22.12
C THR A 137 0.89 -2.82 -22.87
N ASN A 138 1.90 -2.13 -23.40
CA ASN A 138 3.10 -2.81 -23.90
C ASN A 138 3.77 -3.45 -22.68
N HIS A 139 3.67 -4.77 -22.57
CA HIS A 139 4.31 -5.57 -21.54
C HIS A 139 5.82 -5.66 -21.75
#